data_AF-A0A1H6A4B6-F1
#
_entry.id   AF-A0A1H6A4B6-F1
#
_cell.length_a   1.000
_cell.length_b   1.000
_cell.length_c   1.000
_cell.angle_alpha   90.00
_cell.angle_beta   90.00
_cell.angle_gamma   90.00
#
_symmetry.space_group_name_H-M   'P 1'
#
loop_
_entity.id
_entity.type
_entity.pdbx_description
1 polymer ?
#
loop_
_entity_poly.entity_id
_entity_poly.type
_entity_poly.pdbx_seq_one_letter_code
_entity_poly.pdbx_strand_id
1 'polypeptide(L)'
;MKRYSKSVKVHLPSKEPDGWWSVEVKFVTSCHSLFHNCQHLLLVLSPVERCFLDFLAEKMDNRNWVPVTKKLKSDFRVFLEEVTSNEMSKSERTLETYLKKFVDLKLLIRSNEVSGGYFVNPKYMFKGTLKERERVIKGLFEKAANGKVSFEPLLDKPISEYFDDHEGKLFAR
;
A
#
# COMPACT_ATOMS: atom_id res chain seq x y z
N MET A 1 -3.66 12.66 -14.79
CA MET A 1 -3.92 12.38 -13.36
C MET A 1 -3.71 13.70 -12.61
N LYS A 2 -4.71 14.28 -11.92
CA LYS A 2 -4.48 15.53 -11.18
C LYS A 2 -3.57 15.23 -9.98
N ARG A 3 -2.30 15.64 -10.08
CA ARG A 3 -1.21 15.32 -9.13
C ARG A 3 -1.37 16.03 -7.78
N TYR A 4 -2.14 17.10 -7.74
CA TYR A 4 -2.39 17.93 -6.57
C TYR A 4 -3.86 18.32 -6.54
N SER A 5 -4.44 18.34 -5.34
CA SER A 5 -5.84 18.67 -5.11
C SER A 5 -6.01 20.01 -4.41
N LYS A 6 -4.94 20.57 -3.84
CA LYS A 6 -4.94 21.88 -3.20
C LYS A 6 -3.62 22.61 -3.46
N SER A 7 -3.67 23.93 -3.27
CA SER A 7 -2.51 24.79 -3.25
C SER A 7 -2.57 25.76 -2.09
N VAL A 8 -1.40 26.23 -1.66
CA VAL A 8 -1.25 27.32 -0.71
C VAL A 8 -0.30 28.36 -1.31
N LYS A 9 -0.68 29.62 -1.21
CA LYS A 9 0.17 30.73 -1.62
C LYS A 9 1.14 31.03 -0.47
N VAL A 10 2.43 30.97 -0.77
CA VAL A 10 3.50 31.24 0.21
C VAL A 10 4.31 32.43 -0.27
N HIS A 11 4.68 33.31 0.65
CA HIS A 11 5.60 34.43 0.38
C HIS A 11 7.01 34.01 0.73
N LEU A 12 7.89 34.01 -0.26
CA LEU A 12 9.31 33.70 -0.10
C LEU A 12 10.12 34.98 -0.11
N PRO A 13 11.17 35.09 0.74
CA PRO A 13 12.10 36.20 0.67
C PRO A 13 12.82 36.19 -0.68
N SER A 14 13.00 37.39 -1.26
CA SER A 14 13.83 37.57 -2.45
C SER A 14 15.29 37.80 -2.06
N LYS A 15 16.19 37.79 -3.05
CA LYS A 15 17.59 38.16 -2.85
C LYS A 15 17.79 39.67 -2.60
N GLU A 16 16.76 40.48 -2.84
CA GLU A 16 16.78 41.92 -2.57
C GLU A 16 16.34 42.19 -1.13
N PRO A 17 16.87 43.25 -0.47
CA PRO A 17 16.69 43.50 0.96
C PRO A 17 15.24 43.55 1.46
N ASP A 18 14.28 43.94 0.59
CA ASP A 18 12.86 44.12 0.94
C ASP A 18 11.90 43.39 -0.01
N GLY A 19 12.41 42.51 -0.87
CA GLY A 19 11.60 41.85 -1.89
C GLY A 19 10.92 40.58 -1.37
N TRP A 20 9.63 40.41 -1.66
CA TRP A 20 8.90 39.17 -1.44
C TRP A 20 8.27 38.71 -2.75
N TRP A 21 8.40 37.42 -3.07
CA TRP A 21 7.72 36.83 -4.22
C TRP A 21 6.74 35.75 -3.76
N SER A 22 5.60 35.70 -4.43
CA SER A 22 4.56 34.72 -4.14
C SER A 22 4.77 33.47 -4.98
N VAL A 23 4.86 32.32 -4.33
CA VAL A 23 4.82 31.03 -5.02
C VAL A 23 3.56 30.28 -4.63
N GLU A 24 3.00 29.53 -5.57
CA GLU A 24 1.91 28.60 -5.30
C GLU A 24 2.50 27.21 -5.03
N VAL A 25 2.42 26.74 -3.78
CA VAL A 25 2.86 25.40 -3.38
C VAL A 25 1.67 24.45 -3.48
N LYS A 26 1.80 23.41 -4.31
CA LYS A 26 0.73 22.43 -4.55
C LYS A 26 0.96 21.16 -3.72
N PHE A 27 -0.12 20.60 -3.17
CA PHE A 27 -0.05 19.38 -2.35
C PHE A 27 -1.25 18.46 -2.56
N VAL A 28 -1.07 17.19 -2.19
CA VAL A 28 -2.11 16.16 -2.23
C VAL A 28 -2.88 16.12 -0.91
N THR A 29 -4.19 15.90 -0.99
CA THR A 29 -5.06 15.78 0.20
C THR A 29 -5.52 14.36 0.48
N SER A 30 -5.19 13.41 -0.39
CA SER A 30 -5.43 11.99 -0.17
C SER A 30 -4.14 11.33 0.28
N CYS A 31 -4.23 10.51 1.32
CA CYS A 31 -3.16 9.62 1.75
C CYS A 31 -3.76 8.30 2.24
N HIS A 32 -2.94 7.27 2.27
CA HIS A 32 -3.16 6.09 3.11
C HIS A 32 -2.43 6.25 4.45
N SER A 33 -2.94 5.59 5.49
CA SER A 33 -2.23 5.41 6.76
C SER A 33 -1.35 4.17 6.68
N LEU A 34 -0.14 4.27 7.23
CA LEU A 34 0.79 3.16 7.43
C LEU A 34 0.84 2.80 8.92
N PHE A 35 0.60 1.54 9.26
CA PHE A 35 0.59 1.06 10.63
C PHE A 35 1.97 0.53 11.04
N HIS A 36 2.40 0.85 12.27
CA HIS A 36 3.78 0.59 12.73
C HIS A 36 4.21 -0.89 12.69
N ASN A 37 3.26 -1.81 12.79
CA ASN A 37 3.52 -3.25 12.80
C ASN A 37 4.10 -3.81 11.48
N CYS A 38 4.21 -3.02 10.40
CA CYS A 38 4.87 -3.47 9.16
C CYS A 38 6.32 -3.01 9.00
N GLN A 39 6.89 -2.22 9.91
CA GLN A 39 8.23 -1.62 9.70
C GLN A 39 9.31 -2.66 9.38
N HIS A 40 9.30 -3.80 10.08
CA HIS A 40 10.23 -4.91 9.83
C HIS A 40 10.12 -5.48 8.40
N LEU A 41 8.92 -5.47 7.79
CA LEU A 41 8.70 -5.90 6.41
C LEU A 41 9.23 -4.85 5.42
N LEU A 42 9.03 -3.57 5.74
CA LEU A 42 9.42 -2.46 4.88
C LEU A 42 10.94 -2.30 4.80
N LEU A 43 11.69 -2.68 5.84
CA LEU A 43 13.16 -2.69 5.84
C LEU A 43 13.75 -3.60 4.76
N VAL A 44 13.00 -4.62 4.31
CA VAL A 44 13.44 -5.56 3.27
C VAL A 44 13.26 -4.96 1.87
N LEU A 45 12.53 -3.85 1.74
CA LEU A 45 12.27 -3.20 0.47
C LEU A 45 13.34 -2.15 0.15
N SER A 46 13.80 -2.15 -1.10
CA SER A 46 14.54 -1.03 -1.66
C SER A 46 13.65 0.23 -1.73
N PRO A 47 14.24 1.43 -1.81
CA PRO A 47 13.46 2.67 -1.91
C PRO A 47 12.45 2.68 -3.07
N VAL A 48 12.82 2.10 -4.22
CA VAL A 48 11.93 2.06 -5.40
C VAL A 48 10.80 1.05 -5.23
N GLU A 49 11.08 -0.11 -4.62
CA GLU A 49 10.04 -1.06 -4.24
C GLU A 49 9.05 -0.43 -3.27
N ARG A 50 9.55 0.28 -2.26
CA ARG A 50 8.69 1.00 -1.31
C ARG A 50 7.83 2.05 -2.01
N CYS A 51 8.40 2.84 -2.90
CA CYS A 51 7.68 3.80 -3.71
C CYS A 51 6.56 3.15 -4.54
N PHE A 52 6.81 1.97 -5.11
CA PHE A 52 5.78 1.23 -5.85
C PHE A 52 4.67 0.70 -4.93
N LEU A 53 5.00 0.22 -3.73
CA LEU A 53 4.00 -0.19 -2.74
C LEU A 53 3.10 0.98 -2.33
N ASP A 54 3.70 2.12 -2.01
CA ASP A 54 2.96 3.34 -1.64
C ASP A 54 2.08 3.81 -2.80
N PHE A 55 2.54 3.70 -4.05
CA PHE A 55 1.74 3.98 -5.24
C PHE A 55 0.52 3.05 -5.35
N LEU A 56 0.68 1.75 -5.08
CA LEU A 56 -0.44 0.80 -5.06
C LEU A 56 -1.44 1.11 -3.95
N ALA A 57 -0.94 1.41 -2.74
CA ALA A 57 -1.77 1.84 -1.62
C ALA A 57 -2.53 3.14 -1.95
N GLU A 58 -1.93 4.04 -2.74
CA GLU A 58 -2.63 5.23 -3.22
C GLU A 58 -3.71 4.94 -4.27
N LYS A 59 -3.62 3.82 -5.00
CA LYS A 59 -4.59 3.41 -6.03
C LYS A 59 -5.66 2.44 -5.55
N MET A 60 -5.59 1.96 -4.32
CA MET A 60 -6.60 1.05 -3.80
C MET A 60 -7.95 1.75 -3.59
N ASP A 61 -9.03 0.98 -3.71
CA ASP A 61 -10.37 1.43 -3.38
C ASP A 61 -10.65 1.35 -1.87
N ASN A 62 -11.89 1.63 -1.47
CA ASN A 62 -12.33 1.58 -0.07
C ASN A 62 -12.39 0.16 0.53
N ARG A 63 -12.16 -0.88 -0.27
CA ARG A 63 -12.06 -2.28 0.14
C ARG A 63 -10.59 -2.73 0.20
N ASN A 64 -9.65 -1.78 0.13
CA ASN A 64 -8.23 -2.03 0.00
C ASN A 64 -7.85 -2.82 -1.26
N TRP A 65 -8.72 -2.84 -2.27
CA TRP A 65 -8.50 -3.60 -3.50
C TRP A 65 -7.83 -2.74 -4.57
N VAL A 66 -6.86 -3.31 -5.28
CA VAL A 66 -6.18 -2.67 -6.41
C VAL A 66 -6.03 -3.65 -7.59
N PRO A 67 -6.57 -3.31 -8.77
CA PRO A 67 -6.33 -4.08 -9.99
C PRO A 67 -4.98 -3.68 -10.61
N VAL A 68 -4.03 -4.61 -10.62
CA VAL A 68 -2.66 -4.36 -11.13
C VAL A 68 -2.61 -4.69 -12.63
N THR A 69 -3.20 -3.80 -13.42
CA THR A 69 -3.26 -3.91 -14.87
C THR A 69 -1.95 -3.44 -15.55
N LYS A 70 -1.79 -3.75 -16.84
CA LYS A 70 -0.71 -3.15 -17.66
C LYS A 70 -0.74 -1.62 -17.62
N LYS A 71 -1.94 -1.04 -17.67
CA LYS A 71 -2.14 0.41 -17.55
C LYS A 71 -1.61 0.93 -16.22
N LEU A 72 -1.94 0.30 -15.09
CA LEU A 72 -1.48 0.76 -13.78
C LEU A 72 0.05 0.70 -13.64
N LYS A 73 0.69 -0.32 -14.22
CA LYS A 73 2.16 -0.41 -14.30
C LYS A 73 2.75 0.68 -15.18
N SER A 74 2.13 0.97 -16.32
CA SER A 74 2.52 2.10 -17.19
C SER A 74 2.38 3.43 -16.46
N ASP A 75 1.28 3.64 -15.72
CA ASP A 75 1.05 4.84 -14.92
C ASP A 75 2.14 5.01 -13.85
N PHE A 76 2.58 3.91 -13.22
CA PHE A 76 3.70 3.96 -12.27
C PHE A 76 5.04 4.32 -12.95
N ARG A 77 5.34 3.77 -14.13
CA ARG A 77 6.55 4.14 -14.88
C ARG A 77 6.58 5.63 -15.20
N VAL A 78 5.48 6.15 -15.75
CA VAL A 78 5.35 7.57 -16.07
C VAL A 78 5.51 8.41 -14.80
N PHE A 79 4.87 7.99 -13.70
CA PHE A 79 5.04 8.66 -12.41
C PHE A 79 6.51 8.68 -11.96
N LEU A 80 7.22 7.56 -12.06
CA LEU A 80 8.61 7.43 -11.65
C LEU A 80 9.53 8.31 -12.50
N GLU A 81 9.39 8.23 -13.83
CA GLU A 81 10.11 9.07 -14.78
C GLU A 81 9.86 10.56 -14.49
N GLU A 82 8.62 10.97 -14.24
CA GLU A 82 8.30 12.35 -13.91
C GLU A 82 8.91 12.83 -12.57
N VAL A 83 8.94 12.01 -11.52
CA VAL A 83 9.51 12.44 -10.22
C VAL A 83 11.03 12.41 -10.19
N THR A 84 11.66 11.61 -11.05
CA THR A 84 13.12 11.50 -11.15
C THR A 84 13.68 12.22 -12.37
N SER A 85 12.95 13.15 -13.00
CA SER A 85 13.41 13.88 -14.19
C SER A 85 13.93 12.97 -15.32
N ASN A 86 13.26 11.82 -15.53
CA ASN A 86 13.59 10.75 -16.48
C ASN A 86 14.88 9.96 -16.19
N GLU A 87 15.50 10.13 -15.03
CA GLU A 87 16.71 9.38 -14.66
C GLU A 87 16.43 7.92 -14.29
N MET A 88 15.18 7.58 -13.94
CA MET A 88 14.80 6.24 -13.52
C MET A 88 13.53 5.76 -14.22
N SER A 89 13.58 4.53 -14.73
CA SER A 89 12.42 3.78 -15.20
C SER A 89 12.53 2.32 -14.79
N LYS A 90 11.39 1.60 -14.76
CA LYS A 90 11.34 0.18 -14.39
C LYS A 90 10.57 -0.63 -15.41
N SER A 91 11.17 -1.72 -15.87
CA SER A 91 10.50 -2.67 -16.78
C SER A 91 9.29 -3.33 -16.11
N GLU A 92 8.37 -3.86 -16.91
CA GLU A 92 7.14 -4.51 -16.42
C GLU A 92 7.51 -5.79 -15.68
N ARG A 93 8.51 -6.51 -16.19
CA ARG A 93 9.09 -7.68 -15.55
C ARG A 93 9.64 -7.35 -14.16
N THR A 94 10.29 -6.20 -14.01
CA THR A 94 10.78 -5.74 -12.70
C THR A 94 9.62 -5.49 -11.73
N LEU A 95 8.54 -4.85 -12.20
CA LEU A 95 7.35 -4.62 -11.37
C LEU A 95 6.66 -5.93 -10.97
N GLU A 96 6.65 -6.95 -11.83
CA GLU A 96 6.16 -8.29 -11.47
C GLU A 96 6.98 -8.93 -10.35
N THR A 97 8.31 -8.79 -10.40
CA THR A 97 9.18 -9.25 -9.31
C THR A 97 8.85 -8.54 -7.99
N TYR A 98 8.58 -7.23 -8.04
CA TYR A 98 8.17 -6.47 -6.86
C TYR A 98 6.82 -6.96 -6.31
N LEU A 99 5.84 -7.20 -7.17
CA LEU A 99 4.53 -7.74 -6.75
C LEU A 99 4.67 -9.10 -6.08
N LYS A 100 5.50 -9.99 -6.65
CA LYS A 100 5.79 -11.30 -6.03
C LYS A 100 6.37 -11.11 -4.63
N LYS A 101 7.38 -10.25 -4.50
CA LYS A 101 8.01 -9.94 -3.21
C LYS A 101 7.02 -9.36 -2.20
N PHE A 102 6.09 -8.49 -2.63
CA PHE A 102 5.07 -7.94 -1.73
C PHE A 102 4.07 -8.99 -1.25
N VAL A 103 3.74 -9.99 -2.08
CA VAL A 103 2.92 -11.14 -1.66
C VAL A 103 3.69 -12.01 -0.67
N ASP A 104 4.96 -12.32 -0.95
CA ASP A 104 5.81 -13.14 -0.07
C ASP A 104 5.99 -12.47 1.30
N LEU A 105 6.11 -11.14 1.34
CA LEU A 105 6.17 -10.33 2.56
C LEU A 105 4.79 -10.05 3.19
N LYS A 106 3.70 -10.62 2.65
CA LYS A 106 2.33 -10.43 3.15
C LYS A 106 1.85 -8.96 3.12
N LEU A 107 2.52 -8.08 2.36
CA LEU A 107 2.13 -6.69 2.16
C LEU A 107 0.97 -6.56 1.16
N LEU A 108 0.89 -7.51 0.22
CA LEU A 108 -0.24 -7.71 -0.68
C LEU A 108 -0.86 -9.09 -0.47
N ILE A 109 -2.17 -9.18 -0.70
CA ILE A 109 -2.93 -10.42 -0.65
C ILE A 109 -3.51 -10.67 -2.04
N ARG A 110 -3.07 -11.75 -2.70
CA ARG A 110 -3.61 -12.13 -4.00
C ARG A 110 -5.05 -12.62 -3.83
N SER A 111 -5.94 -12.18 -4.73
CA SER A 111 -7.28 -12.77 -4.85
C SER A 111 -7.27 -13.98 -5.76
N ASN A 112 -8.01 -15.01 -5.35
CA ASN A 112 -8.29 -16.17 -6.18
C ASN A 112 -9.50 -15.94 -7.09
N GLU A 113 -10.29 -14.89 -6.84
CA GLU A 113 -11.50 -14.57 -7.61
C GLU A 113 -11.19 -13.78 -8.89
N VAL A 114 -10.19 -12.90 -8.84
CA VAL A 114 -9.88 -11.97 -9.93
C VAL A 114 -8.37 -11.97 -10.21
N SER A 115 -8.00 -12.49 -11.38
CA SER A 115 -6.60 -12.49 -11.82
C SER A 115 -6.04 -11.07 -11.94
N GLY A 116 -4.79 -10.88 -11.54
CA GLY A 116 -4.10 -9.59 -11.56
C GLY A 116 -4.62 -8.58 -10.52
N GLY A 117 -5.49 -9.00 -9.61
CA GLY A 117 -6.00 -8.16 -8.55
C GLY A 117 -5.48 -8.54 -7.16
N TYR A 118 -5.22 -7.52 -6.35
CA TYR A 118 -4.61 -7.66 -5.04
C TYR A 118 -5.36 -6.83 -4.01
N PHE A 119 -5.45 -7.32 -2.78
CA PHE A 119 -5.74 -6.47 -1.64
C PHE A 119 -4.42 -5.95 -1.07
N VAL A 120 -4.29 -4.64 -0.92
CA VAL A 120 -3.25 -4.03 -0.10
C VAL A 120 -3.56 -4.38 1.35
N ASN A 121 -2.65 -5.04 2.05
CA ASN A 121 -3.00 -5.65 3.33
C ASN A 121 -3.46 -4.59 4.36
N PRO A 122 -4.76 -4.58 4.76
CA PRO A 122 -5.30 -3.58 5.67
C PRO A 122 -4.72 -3.67 7.08
N LYS A 123 -4.04 -4.78 7.42
CA LYS A 123 -3.23 -4.89 8.64
C LYS A 123 -2.14 -3.82 8.69
N TYR A 124 -1.64 -3.40 7.53
CA TYR A 124 -0.44 -2.55 7.40
C TYR A 124 -0.71 -1.21 6.73
N MET A 125 -1.65 -1.13 5.79
CA MET A 125 -1.94 0.10 5.03
C MET A 125 -3.45 0.26 4.82
N PHE A 126 -4.03 1.43 5.09
CA PHE A 126 -5.47 1.64 4.96
C PHE A 126 -5.85 3.08 4.54
N LYS A 127 -6.99 3.25 3.87
CA LYS A 127 -7.57 4.55 3.54
C LYS A 127 -8.94 4.70 4.17
N GLY A 128 -9.09 5.68 5.06
CA GLY A 128 -10.34 5.95 5.77
C GLY A 128 -10.19 5.82 7.27
N THR A 129 -11.27 5.46 7.94
CA THR A 129 -11.36 5.41 9.40
C THR A 129 -10.95 4.05 9.98
N LEU A 130 -10.57 4.01 11.26
CA LEU A 130 -10.25 2.75 11.95
C LEU A 130 -11.44 1.77 11.99
N LYS A 131 -12.68 2.28 12.09
CA LYS A 131 -13.90 1.45 12.05
C LYS A 131 -14.09 0.78 10.70
N GLU A 132 -13.79 1.47 9.62
CA GLU A 132 -13.85 0.90 8.26
C GLU A 132 -12.74 -0.13 8.07
N ARG A 133 -11.53 0.14 8.58
CA ARG A 133 -10.41 -0.80 8.57
C ARG A 133 -10.77 -2.12 9.22
N GLU A 134 -11.36 -2.08 10.43
CA GLU A 134 -11.80 -3.27 11.14
C GLU A 134 -12.81 -4.08 10.31
N ARG A 135 -13.78 -3.39 9.70
CA ARG A 135 -14.77 -4.03 8.81
C ARG A 135 -14.10 -4.72 7.61
N VAL A 136 -13.14 -4.06 6.97
CA VAL A 136 -12.41 -4.63 5.82
C VAL A 136 -11.57 -5.84 6.25
N ILE A 137 -10.91 -5.79 7.40
CA ILE A 137 -10.17 -6.93 7.95
C ILE A 137 -11.11 -8.12 8.20
N LYS A 138 -12.25 -7.90 8.85
CA LYS A 138 -13.26 -8.96 9.07
C LYS A 138 -13.76 -9.56 7.75
N GLY A 139 -14.06 -8.72 6.76
CA GLY A 139 -14.47 -9.18 5.43
C GLY A 139 -13.39 -9.99 4.69
N LEU A 140 -12.10 -9.72 4.94
CA LEU A 140 -11.01 -10.55 4.39
C LEU A 140 -10.92 -11.91 5.08
N PHE A 141 -11.17 -12.01 6.39
CA PHE A 141 -11.28 -13.30 7.07
C PHE A 141 -12.46 -14.12 6.54
N GLU A 142 -13.62 -13.50 6.29
CA GLU A 142 -14.75 -14.17 5.63
C GLU A 142 -14.40 -14.66 4.23
N LYS A 143 -13.68 -13.85 3.44
CA LYS A 143 -13.17 -14.27 2.13
C LYS A 143 -12.19 -15.44 2.25
N ALA A 144 -11.31 -15.42 3.25
CA ALA A 144 -10.36 -16.50 3.50
C ALA A 144 -11.07 -17.81 3.86
N ALA A 145 -12.11 -17.75 4.69
CA ALA A 145 -12.95 -18.92 5.03
C ALA A 145 -13.63 -19.53 3.80
N ASN A 146 -13.90 -18.71 2.77
CA ASN A 146 -14.46 -19.16 1.50
C ASN A 146 -13.40 -19.50 0.43
N GLY A 147 -12.11 -19.58 0.79
CA GLY A 147 -11.01 -19.90 -0.13
C GLY A 147 -10.69 -18.82 -1.17
N LYS A 148 -11.23 -17.61 -1.01
CA LYS A 148 -11.07 -16.50 -1.98
C LYS A 148 -9.74 -15.78 -1.83
N VAL A 149 -9.12 -15.89 -0.65
CA VAL A 149 -7.77 -15.41 -0.31
C VAL A 149 -7.14 -16.37 0.71
N SER A 150 -5.82 -16.27 0.95
CA SER A 150 -5.15 -17.01 2.02
C SER A 150 -5.37 -16.38 3.40
N PHE A 151 -5.42 -17.20 4.46
CA PHE A 151 -5.43 -16.75 5.85
C PHE A 151 -4.07 -16.22 6.31
N GLU A 152 -2.96 -16.79 5.83
CA GLU A 152 -1.61 -16.46 6.29
C GLU A 152 -1.25 -14.97 6.34
N PRO A 153 -1.59 -14.12 5.34
CA PRO A 153 -1.27 -12.70 5.40
C PRO A 153 -2.12 -11.91 6.41
N LEU A 154 -3.20 -12.49 6.94
CA LEU A 154 -4.08 -11.84 7.91
C LEU A 154 -3.67 -12.16 9.36
N LEU A 155 -2.86 -13.20 9.57
CA LEU A 155 -2.46 -13.67 10.89
C LEU A 155 -1.13 -13.04 11.37
N ASP A 156 -0.89 -13.05 12.67
CA ASP A 156 0.37 -12.58 13.27
C ASP A 156 1.43 -13.68 13.35
N LYS A 157 0.99 -14.93 13.43
CA LYS A 157 1.82 -16.14 13.51
C LYS A 157 1.29 -17.22 12.55
N PRO A 158 2.04 -18.30 12.28
CA PRO A 158 1.55 -19.45 11.53
C PRO A 158 0.21 -19.96 12.05
N ILE A 159 -0.66 -20.43 11.14
CA ILE A 159 -2.00 -20.89 11.51
C ILE A 159 -1.97 -22.08 12.48
N SER A 160 -0.96 -22.95 12.37
CA SER A 160 -0.72 -24.07 13.28
C SER A 160 -0.62 -23.62 14.74
N GLU A 161 0.09 -22.52 15.00
CA GLU A 161 0.27 -22.00 16.36
C GLU A 161 -1.01 -21.45 16.99
N TYR A 162 -2.08 -21.23 16.21
CA TYR A 162 -3.39 -20.92 16.78
C TYR A 162 -4.16 -22.17 17.18
N PHE A 163 -3.96 -23.30 16.48
CA PHE A 163 -4.59 -24.57 16.83
C PHE A 163 -3.98 -25.15 18.11
N ASP A 164 -2.65 -25.11 18.24
CA ASP A 164 -1.93 -25.62 19.43
C ASP A 164 -2.34 -24.86 20.71
N ASP A 165 -2.51 -23.54 20.63
CA ASP A 165 -3.00 -22.69 21.72
C ASP A 165 -4.44 -23.03 22.16
N HIS A 166 -5.25 -23.57 21.23
CA HIS A 166 -6.63 -23.95 21.51
C HIS A 166 -6.74 -25.37 22.08
N GLU A 167 -5.90 -26.30 21.63
CA GLU A 167 -5.80 -27.62 22.27
C GLU A 167 -5.26 -27.50 23.71
N GLY A 168 -4.26 -26.65 23.95
CA GLY A 168 -3.74 -26.37 25.30
C GLY A 168 -4.77 -25.80 26.28
N LYS A 169 -5.86 -25.18 25.79
CA LYS A 169 -6.98 -24.70 26.63
C LYS A 169 -8.07 -25.75 26.87
N LEU A 170 -8.13 -26.82 26.08
CA LEU A 170 -9.07 -27.93 26.26
C LEU A 170 -8.59 -28.92 27.32
N PHE A 171 -7.27 -29.03 27.55
CA PHE A 171 -6.68 -29.93 28.55
C PHE A 171 -6.35 -29.26 29.90
N ALA A 172 -6.71 -27.99 30.08
CA ALA A 172 -6.52 -27.23 31.32
C ALA A 172 -7.84 -27.05 32.12
N ARG A 173 -8.70 -28.07 32.15
CA ARG A 173 -9.86 -28.15 33.05
C ARG A 173 -9.78 -29.37 33.94
#